data_AF-A0A9L9PXW3-F1
#
_entry.id   AF-A0A9L9PXW3-F1
#
_cell.length_a   1.000
_cell.length_b   1.000
_cell.length_c   1.000
_cell.angle_alpha   90.00
_cell.angle_beta   90.00
_cell.angle_gamma   90.00
#
_symmetry.space_group_name_H-M   'P 1'
#
loop_
_entity.id
_entity.type
_entity.pdbx_description
1 polymer ?
#
loop_
_entity_poly.entity_id
_entity_poly.type
_entity_poly.pdbx_seq_one_letter_code
_entity_poly.pdbx_strand_id
1 'polypeptide(L)'
;MPPSGPRGTLLLLPLLLLLLLRAVLAVPLERGAPNKEETPATESPDTGLYYHRYLQEVIDVLETDGHFREKLQAANAEDIKSGKLSRELDFVSHHVRTKLDELKRQEVSRLRMLLKAKMDAEQDPNVQVDHLNLLKQFEHLDPQNQHTFEARDLELLIQTATRDLAQYDAAHHEEFKRYEMLKEHERRRYLESLGEEQRKEAERKLEEQQRRHREHPKVNVPGSQAQLKEVWEELDGLDPNRYQQ
;
A
#
# COMPACT_ATOMS: atom_id res chain seq x y z
N MET A 1 61.84 32.04 -57.30
CA MET A 1 60.73 31.94 -56.32
C MET A 1 60.24 30.50 -56.34
N PRO A 2 60.34 29.78 -55.22
CA PRO A 2 59.35 29.86 -54.14
C PRO A 2 59.96 30.11 -52.74
N PRO A 3 59.15 30.52 -51.74
CA PRO A 3 59.61 30.79 -50.38
C PRO A 3 59.67 29.54 -49.49
N SER A 4 60.72 29.50 -48.68
CA SER A 4 60.88 28.65 -47.50
C SER A 4 59.93 29.09 -46.37
N GLY A 5 59.00 28.21 -45.96
CA GLY A 5 58.16 28.40 -44.78
C GLY A 5 58.66 27.60 -43.58
N PRO A 6 58.52 28.10 -42.34
CA PRO A 6 59.05 27.46 -41.14
C PRO A 6 58.23 26.23 -40.73
N ARG A 7 58.93 25.11 -40.52
CA ARG A 7 58.45 23.91 -39.83
C ARG A 7 58.39 24.22 -38.33
N GLY A 8 57.22 24.44 -37.74
CA GLY A 8 57.17 24.72 -36.30
C GLY A 8 55.81 24.78 -35.60
N THR A 9 54.67 24.68 -36.30
CA THR A 9 53.35 24.91 -35.68
C THR A 9 52.38 23.73 -35.75
N LEU A 10 52.74 22.62 -36.42
CA LEU A 10 51.80 21.52 -36.68
C LEU A 10 51.65 20.50 -35.53
N LEU A 11 52.48 20.58 -34.48
CA LEU A 11 52.41 19.67 -33.32
C LEU A 11 51.74 20.28 -32.07
N LEU A 12 51.55 21.60 -32.02
CA LEU A 12 50.92 22.26 -30.86
C LEU A 12 49.39 22.10 -30.86
N LEU A 13 48.78 22.05 -32.04
CA LEU A 13 47.34 21.92 -32.22
C LEU A 13 46.78 20.55 -31.75
N PRO A 14 47.38 19.39 -32.09
CA PRO A 14 46.92 18.12 -31.54
C PRO A 14 47.20 17.98 -30.03
N LEU A 15 48.28 18.59 -29.51
CA LEU A 15 48.59 18.57 -28.08
C LEU A 15 47.57 19.41 -27.26
N LEU A 16 47.17 20.58 -27.79
CA LEU A 16 46.13 21.41 -27.20
C LEU A 16 44.76 20.72 -27.24
N LEU A 17 44.43 20.05 -28.35
CA LEU A 17 43.19 19.28 -28.48
C LEU A 17 43.15 18.10 -27.49
N LEU A 18 44.27 17.41 -27.27
CA LEU A 18 44.39 16.33 -26.29
C LEU A 18 44.27 16.86 -24.84
N LEU A 19 44.80 18.06 -24.56
CA LEU A 19 44.67 18.73 -23.27
C LEU A 19 43.21 19.14 -22.98
N LEU A 20 42.51 19.66 -23.99
CA LEU A 20 41.09 20.00 -23.90
C LEU A 20 40.23 18.74 -23.72
N LEU A 21 40.54 17.62 -24.40
CA LEU A 21 39.85 16.35 -24.17
C LEU A 21 40.05 15.81 -22.75
N ARG A 22 41.24 15.98 -22.16
CA ARG A 22 41.49 15.60 -20.75
C ARG A 22 40.73 16.45 -19.74
N ALA A 23 40.47 17.72 -20.05
CA ALA A 23 39.68 18.60 -19.19
C ALA A 23 38.19 18.24 -19.17
N VAL A 24 37.64 17.69 -20.27
CA VAL A 24 36.23 17.27 -20.35
C VAL A 24 35.98 15.95 -19.59
N LEU A 25 36.99 15.09 -19.44
CA LEU A 25 36.88 13.83 -18.68
C LEU A 25 37.09 13.99 -17.16
N ALA A 26 37.54 15.14 -16.70
CA ALA A 26 37.72 15.44 -15.29
C ALA A 26 36.51 16.21 -14.73
N VAL A 27 35.33 15.58 -14.77
CA VAL A 27 34.22 16.01 -13.91
C VAL A 27 34.60 15.65 -12.47
N PRO A 28 34.67 16.62 -11.53
CA PRO A 28 34.87 16.30 -10.14
C PRO A 28 33.59 15.59 -9.67
N LEU A 29 33.70 14.30 -9.39
CA LEU A 29 32.72 13.58 -8.59
C LEU A 29 32.75 14.20 -7.19
N GLU A 30 31.91 15.21 -6.94
CA GLU A 30 31.50 15.51 -5.58
C GLU A 30 30.88 14.23 -5.03
N ARG A 31 31.54 13.65 -4.01
CA ARG A 31 30.90 12.69 -3.11
C ARG A 31 29.82 13.45 -2.37
N GLY A 32 28.64 13.55 -2.99
CA GLY A 32 27.41 13.83 -2.27
C GLY A 32 27.30 12.86 -1.11
N ALA A 33 26.93 13.40 0.06
CA ALA A 33 26.67 12.64 1.28
C ALA A 33 25.86 11.37 0.99
N PRO A 34 26.07 10.27 1.74
CA PRO A 34 25.29 9.05 1.53
C PRO A 34 23.82 9.42 1.55
N ASN A 35 23.18 9.15 0.41
CA ASN A 35 21.74 9.26 0.25
C ASN A 35 21.14 8.53 1.44
N LYS A 36 20.37 9.23 2.27
CA LYS A 36 19.55 8.56 3.27
C LYS A 36 18.75 7.55 2.47
N GLU A 37 19.01 6.28 2.72
CA GLU A 37 18.11 5.22 2.31
C GLU A 37 16.73 5.69 2.79
N GLU A 38 15.89 6.10 1.84
CA GLU A 38 14.46 6.15 2.06
C GLU A 38 14.13 4.73 2.48
N THR A 39 13.96 4.55 3.79
CA THR A 39 13.33 3.37 4.35
C THR A 39 12.12 3.09 3.46
N PRO A 40 12.00 1.93 2.82
CA PRO A 40 10.79 1.61 2.07
C PRO A 40 9.66 1.87 3.04
N ALA A 41 8.77 2.80 2.66
CA ALA A 41 7.58 3.10 3.43
C ALA A 41 6.98 1.74 3.76
N THR A 42 6.98 1.40 5.05
CA THR A 42 6.43 0.15 5.56
C THR A 42 5.12 -0.04 4.82
N GLU A 43 5.03 -1.04 3.96
CA GLU A 43 3.80 -1.32 3.21
C GLU A 43 2.75 -1.62 4.29
N SER A 44 1.98 -0.59 4.64
CA SER A 44 0.83 -0.70 5.51
C SER A 44 -0.06 -1.77 4.90
N PRO A 45 -0.68 -2.66 5.69
CA PRO A 45 -1.50 -3.73 5.17
C PRO A 45 -2.44 -3.14 4.12
N ASP A 46 -2.29 -3.58 2.87
CA ASP A 46 -2.99 -3.00 1.71
C ASP A 46 -4.49 -3.21 1.89
N THR A 47 -5.12 -2.32 2.64
CA THR A 47 -6.52 -2.41 2.99
C THR A 47 -7.39 -1.97 1.80
N GLY A 48 -6.78 -1.69 0.65
CA GLY A 48 -7.43 -1.17 -0.55
C GLY A 48 -7.93 0.27 -0.41
N LEU A 49 -7.72 0.93 0.73
CA LEU A 49 -8.21 2.29 1.00
C LEU A 49 -7.18 3.36 0.61
N TYR A 50 -7.54 4.24 -0.31
CA TYR A 50 -6.69 5.34 -0.80
C TYR A 50 -6.43 6.47 0.24
N TYR A 51 -7.14 6.42 1.37
CA TYR A 51 -7.04 7.35 2.50
C TYR A 51 -6.64 6.61 3.80
N HIS A 52 -6.10 5.38 3.69
CA HIS A 52 -5.66 4.59 4.84
C HIS A 52 -4.72 5.37 5.76
N ARG A 53 -3.74 6.07 5.19
CA ARG A 53 -2.79 6.89 5.97
C ARG A 53 -3.49 8.00 6.76
N TYR A 54 -4.42 8.71 6.13
CA TYR A 54 -5.19 9.77 6.80
C TYR A 54 -6.05 9.20 7.93
N LEU A 55 -6.71 8.05 7.70
CA LEU A 55 -7.48 7.35 8.73
C LEU A 55 -6.60 6.97 9.92
N GLN A 56 -5.42 6.40 9.69
CA GLN A 56 -4.47 6.05 10.74
C GLN A 56 -3.98 7.28 11.51
N GLU A 57 -3.55 8.33 10.82
CA GLU A 57 -3.08 9.57 11.46
C GLU A 57 -4.17 10.21 12.34
N VAL A 58 -5.43 10.19 11.90
CA VAL A 58 -6.57 10.66 12.69
C VAL A 58 -6.77 9.80 13.94
N ILE A 59 -6.73 8.46 13.80
CA ILE A 59 -6.85 7.53 14.93
C ILE A 59 -5.71 7.74 15.93
N ASP A 60 -4.46 7.80 15.47
CA ASP A 60 -3.29 8.00 16.32
C ASP A 60 -3.38 9.29 17.13
N VAL A 61 -3.81 10.38 16.49
CA VAL A 61 -4.02 11.68 17.14
C VAL A 61 -5.14 11.60 18.18
N LEU A 62 -6.27 10.96 17.85
CA LEU A 62 -7.38 10.76 18.77
C LEU A 62 -7.00 9.87 19.97
N GLU A 63 -6.18 8.84 19.73
CA GLU A 63 -5.70 7.96 20.78
C GLU A 63 -4.79 8.69 21.76
N THR A 64 -4.13 9.79 21.39
CA THR A 64 -3.34 10.58 22.35
C THR A 64 -4.18 11.18 23.49
N ASP A 65 -5.50 11.35 23.29
CA ASP A 65 -6.43 11.85 24.30
C ASP A 65 -6.96 10.70 25.17
N GLY A 66 -6.71 10.76 26.48
CA GLY A 66 -7.11 9.71 27.41
C GLY A 66 -8.62 9.48 27.48
N HIS A 67 -9.41 10.57 27.49
CA HIS A 67 -10.88 10.48 27.53
C HIS A 67 -11.42 9.82 26.26
N PHE A 68 -10.96 10.27 25.10
CA PHE A 68 -11.39 9.66 23.84
C PHE A 68 -10.96 8.20 23.72
N ARG A 69 -9.74 7.86 24.15
CA ARG A 69 -9.22 6.49 24.13
C ARG A 69 -10.09 5.54 24.96
N GLU A 70 -10.50 5.94 26.16
CA GLU A 70 -11.41 5.13 26.99
C GLU A 70 -12.76 4.90 26.29
N LYS A 71 -13.31 5.94 25.65
CA LYS A 71 -14.55 5.83 24.86
C LYS A 71 -14.39 4.91 23.67
N LEU A 72 -13.25 4.98 22.98
CA LEU A 72 -12.93 4.13 21.84
C LEU A 72 -12.83 2.65 22.27
N GLN A 73 -12.20 2.36 23.41
CA GLN A 73 -12.05 1.00 23.93
C GLN A 73 -13.38 0.41 24.46
N ALA A 74 -14.25 1.24 25.02
CA ALA A 74 -15.55 0.83 25.55
C ALA A 74 -16.65 0.74 24.49
N ALA A 75 -16.46 1.33 23.30
CA ALA A 75 -17.47 1.38 22.25
C ALA A 75 -17.59 0.04 21.51
N ASN A 76 -18.83 -0.39 21.25
CA ASN A 76 -19.09 -1.52 20.38
C ASN A 76 -18.94 -1.12 18.91
N ALA A 77 -18.69 -2.10 18.03
CA ALA A 77 -18.61 -1.86 16.59
C ALA A 77 -19.85 -1.14 16.01
N GLU A 78 -21.04 -1.38 16.55
CA GLU A 78 -22.28 -0.71 16.14
C GLU A 78 -22.34 0.76 16.62
N ASP A 79 -21.88 1.03 17.84
CA ASP A 79 -21.80 2.40 18.39
C ASP A 79 -20.80 3.26 17.59
N ILE A 80 -19.70 2.64 17.14
CA ILE A 80 -18.70 3.29 16.29
C ILE A 80 -19.31 3.64 14.92
N LYS A 81 -20.01 2.69 14.27
CA LYS A 81 -20.63 2.90 12.95
C LYS A 81 -21.79 3.89 12.96
N SER A 82 -22.55 3.94 14.06
CA SER A 82 -23.72 4.82 14.20
C SER A 82 -23.37 6.30 14.46
N GLY A 83 -22.09 6.65 14.58
CA GLY A 83 -21.64 8.03 14.79
C GLY A 83 -21.78 8.52 16.23
N LYS A 84 -22.10 7.64 17.18
CA LYS A 84 -22.16 7.98 18.61
C LYS A 84 -20.79 8.37 19.15
N LEU A 85 -19.74 7.65 18.74
CA LEU A 85 -18.36 7.96 19.08
C LEU A 85 -17.94 9.34 18.57
N SER A 86 -18.42 9.76 17.40
CA SER A 86 -18.05 11.04 16.81
C SER A 86 -18.47 12.25 17.63
N ARG A 87 -19.52 12.12 18.46
CA ARG A 87 -19.98 13.18 19.38
C ARG A 87 -19.03 13.41 20.55
N GLU A 88 -18.24 12.39 20.91
CA GLU A 88 -17.25 12.52 21.99
C GLU A 88 -16.09 13.46 21.60
N LEU A 89 -15.97 13.78 20.31
CA LEU A 89 -14.98 14.73 19.79
C LEU A 89 -15.12 16.13 20.42
N ASP A 90 -16.32 16.53 20.86
CA ASP A 90 -16.58 17.82 21.52
C ASP A 90 -15.91 17.95 22.89
N PHE A 91 -15.53 16.83 23.50
CA PHE A 91 -14.88 16.80 24.81
C PHE A 91 -13.37 16.60 24.73
N VAL A 92 -12.83 16.44 23.51
CA VAL A 92 -11.41 16.24 23.27
C VAL A 92 -10.61 17.52 23.53
N SER A 93 -9.38 17.37 24.03
CA SER A 93 -8.49 18.51 24.30
C SER A 93 -8.24 19.39 23.07
N HIS A 94 -8.04 20.70 23.31
CA HIS A 94 -7.85 21.69 22.24
C HIS A 94 -6.66 21.36 21.33
N HIS A 95 -5.55 20.86 21.89
CA HIS A 95 -4.36 20.48 21.12
C HIS A 95 -4.65 19.37 20.10
N VAL A 96 -5.46 18.38 20.48
CA VAL A 96 -5.87 17.30 19.59
C VAL A 96 -6.80 17.83 18.51
N ARG A 97 -7.74 18.71 18.85
CA ARG A 97 -8.59 19.43 17.87
C ARG A 97 -7.76 20.19 16.83
N THR A 98 -6.78 20.98 17.26
CA THR A 98 -5.89 21.70 16.33
C THR A 98 -5.13 20.76 15.40
N LYS A 99 -4.63 19.63 15.91
CA LYS A 99 -3.96 18.61 15.08
C LYS A 99 -4.91 17.98 14.05
N LEU A 100 -6.15 17.66 14.45
CA LEU A 100 -7.14 17.10 13.54
C LEU A 100 -7.52 18.09 12.43
N ASP A 101 -7.67 19.37 12.76
CA ASP A 101 -7.90 20.43 11.77
C ASP A 101 -6.74 20.49 10.76
N GLU A 102 -5.50 20.35 11.22
CA GLU A 102 -4.32 20.34 10.36
C GLU A 102 -4.27 19.10 9.46
N LEU A 103 -4.53 17.91 10.00
CA LEU A 103 -4.61 16.67 9.22
C LEU A 103 -5.68 16.78 8.12
N LYS A 104 -6.86 17.31 8.45
CA LYS A 104 -7.92 17.53 7.45
C LYS A 104 -7.47 18.46 6.33
N ARG A 105 -6.80 19.56 6.67
CA ARG A 105 -6.27 20.51 5.66
C ARG A 105 -5.22 19.87 4.76
N GLN A 106 -4.33 19.06 5.34
CA GLN A 106 -3.32 18.33 4.59
C GLN A 106 -3.96 17.31 3.63
N GLU A 107 -4.98 16.58 4.09
CA GLU A 107 -5.69 15.62 3.24
C GLU A 107 -6.46 16.32 2.12
N VAL A 108 -7.18 17.40 2.41
CA VAL A 108 -7.86 18.21 1.38
C VAL A 108 -6.85 18.75 0.36
N SER A 109 -5.69 19.23 0.81
CA SER A 109 -4.62 19.71 -0.08
C SER A 109 -4.10 18.59 -0.97
N ARG A 110 -3.85 17.40 -0.41
CA ARG A 110 -3.42 16.21 -1.14
C ARG A 110 -4.42 15.83 -2.22
N LEU A 111 -5.71 15.74 -1.88
CA LEU A 111 -6.77 15.39 -2.82
C LEU A 111 -6.92 16.42 -3.93
N ARG A 112 -6.77 17.72 -3.63
CA ARG A 112 -6.76 18.79 -4.65
C ARG A 112 -5.59 18.66 -5.61
N MET A 113 -4.39 18.35 -5.11
CA MET A 113 -3.22 18.12 -5.97
C MET A 113 -3.42 16.90 -6.86
N LEU A 114 -3.97 15.80 -6.32
CA LEU A 114 -4.29 14.61 -7.10
C LEU A 114 -5.32 14.90 -8.19
N LEU A 115 -6.38 15.63 -7.85
CA LEU A 115 -7.39 16.04 -8.81
C LEU A 115 -6.77 16.91 -9.92
N LYS A 116 -5.97 17.90 -9.54
CA LYS A 116 -5.26 18.77 -10.50
C LYS A 116 -4.33 17.97 -11.42
N ALA A 117 -3.52 17.06 -10.87
CA ALA A 117 -2.61 16.25 -11.66
C ALA A 117 -3.34 15.35 -12.66
N LYS A 118 -4.50 14.79 -12.27
CA LYS A 118 -5.34 14.00 -13.18
C LYS A 118 -5.94 14.87 -14.29
N MET A 119 -6.49 16.04 -13.95
CA MET A 119 -6.99 17.00 -14.95
C MET A 119 -5.90 17.51 -15.90
N ASP A 120 -4.68 17.75 -15.40
CA ASP A 120 -3.57 18.22 -16.23
C ASP A 120 -3.09 17.09 -17.18
N ALA A 121 -3.18 15.81 -16.76
CA ALA A 121 -2.92 14.65 -17.63
C ALA A 121 -4.01 14.44 -18.70
N GLU A 122 -5.24 14.91 -18.46
CA GLU A 122 -6.39 14.83 -19.39
C GLU A 122 -6.31 15.81 -20.56
N GLN A 123 -5.38 16.77 -20.58
CA GLN A 123 -5.16 17.61 -21.77
C GLN A 123 -4.70 16.80 -23.00
N ASP A 124 -4.39 15.51 -22.83
CA ASP A 124 -4.18 14.56 -23.92
C ASP A 124 -5.55 14.03 -24.45
N PRO A 125 -5.93 14.29 -25.72
CA PRO A 125 -7.28 14.06 -26.25
C PRO A 125 -7.77 12.59 -26.27
N ASN A 126 -6.96 11.64 -25.81
CA ASN A 126 -7.27 10.20 -25.85
C ASN A 126 -7.64 9.61 -24.47
N VAL A 127 -7.67 10.40 -23.39
CA VAL A 127 -7.96 9.91 -22.03
C VAL A 127 -9.36 10.35 -21.59
N GLN A 128 -10.32 9.42 -21.56
CA GLN A 128 -11.62 9.66 -20.93
C GLN A 128 -11.51 9.42 -19.43
N VAL A 129 -11.79 10.45 -18.62
CA VAL A 129 -11.77 10.31 -17.16
C VAL A 129 -13.17 10.08 -16.61
N ASP A 130 -13.26 9.03 -15.79
CA ASP A 130 -14.44 8.73 -15.01
C ASP A 130 -14.54 9.71 -13.84
N HIS A 131 -15.19 10.85 -14.10
CA HIS A 131 -15.42 11.90 -13.11
C HIS A 131 -16.12 11.36 -11.84
N LEU A 132 -16.94 10.31 -11.95
CA LEU A 132 -17.61 9.72 -10.81
C LEU A 132 -16.61 9.04 -9.86
N ASN A 133 -15.61 8.35 -10.40
CA ASN A 133 -14.56 7.74 -9.57
C ASN A 133 -13.62 8.78 -8.94
N LEU A 134 -13.48 9.96 -9.55
CA LEU A 134 -12.77 11.07 -8.91
C LEU A 134 -13.52 11.61 -7.69
N LEU A 135 -14.83 11.80 -7.81
CA LEU A 135 -15.65 12.32 -6.72
C LEU A 135 -15.72 11.35 -5.54
N LYS A 136 -15.71 10.03 -5.79
CA LYS A 136 -15.59 9.02 -4.74
C LYS A 136 -14.36 9.20 -3.84
N GLN A 137 -13.30 9.88 -4.33
CA GLN A 137 -12.10 10.14 -3.53
C GLN A 137 -12.31 11.15 -2.40
N PHE A 138 -13.44 11.88 -2.39
CA PHE A 138 -13.74 12.92 -1.41
C PHE A 138 -14.86 12.53 -0.44
N GLU A 139 -15.42 11.33 -0.57
CA GLU A 139 -16.64 10.95 0.14
C GLU A 139 -16.45 10.84 1.66
N HIS A 140 -15.22 10.60 2.11
CA HIS A 140 -14.86 10.51 3.53
C HIS A 140 -14.66 11.88 4.21
N LEU A 141 -14.89 12.99 3.51
CA LEU A 141 -14.75 14.37 4.02
C LEU A 141 -16.06 15.15 3.83
N ASP A 142 -16.34 16.09 4.73
CA ASP A 142 -17.48 17.00 4.55
C ASP A 142 -17.20 18.06 3.45
N PRO A 143 -18.00 18.13 2.37
CA PRO A 143 -17.84 19.16 1.34
C PRO A 143 -18.14 20.58 1.83
N GLN A 144 -19.00 20.73 2.84
CA GLN A 144 -19.43 22.03 3.37
C GLN A 144 -18.37 22.68 4.25
N ASN A 145 -17.55 21.86 4.91
CA ASN A 145 -16.48 22.32 5.79
C ASN A 145 -15.16 21.68 5.37
N GLN A 146 -14.22 22.48 4.86
CA GLN A 146 -12.95 21.96 4.33
C GLN A 146 -11.76 22.15 5.28
N HIS A 147 -11.96 22.84 6.41
CA HIS A 147 -10.85 23.45 7.14
C HIS A 147 -10.87 23.20 8.65
N THR A 148 -11.99 22.71 9.18
CA THR A 148 -12.14 22.31 10.58
C THR A 148 -12.63 20.87 10.62
N PHE A 149 -12.04 20.03 11.45
CA PHE A 149 -12.41 18.63 11.63
C PHE A 149 -13.49 18.51 12.71
N GLU A 150 -14.71 18.18 12.28
CA GLU A 150 -15.89 18.09 13.12
C GLU A 150 -16.33 16.64 13.36
N ALA A 151 -17.31 16.46 14.26
CA ALA A 151 -17.92 15.16 14.52
C ALA A 151 -18.45 14.53 13.22
N ARG A 152 -18.97 15.34 12.30
CA ARG A 152 -19.45 14.87 11.00
C ARG A 152 -18.34 14.27 10.14
N ASP A 153 -17.13 14.84 10.16
CA ASP A 153 -16.01 14.29 9.41
C ASP A 153 -15.58 12.93 9.95
N LEU A 154 -15.49 12.79 11.27
CA LEU A 154 -15.14 11.52 11.89
C LEU A 154 -16.21 10.45 11.60
N GLU A 155 -17.49 10.82 11.65
CA GLU A 155 -18.61 9.95 11.26
C GLU A 155 -18.48 9.50 9.80
N LEU A 156 -18.31 10.44 8.86
CA LEU A 156 -18.15 10.15 7.44
C LEU A 156 -16.92 9.26 7.18
N LEU A 157 -15.79 9.56 7.82
CA LEU A 157 -14.56 8.81 7.68
C LEU A 157 -14.73 7.36 8.11
N ILE A 158 -15.34 7.12 9.27
CA ILE A 158 -15.63 5.77 9.79
C ILE A 158 -16.63 5.02 8.91
N GLN A 159 -17.73 5.68 8.52
CA GLN A 159 -18.76 5.07 7.68
C GLN A 159 -18.22 4.69 6.31
N THR A 160 -17.46 5.58 5.68
CA THR A 160 -16.86 5.35 4.36
C THR A 160 -15.81 4.26 4.44
N ALA A 161 -14.92 4.28 5.45
CA ALA A 161 -13.95 3.21 5.66
C ALA A 161 -14.62 1.85 5.85
N THR A 162 -15.65 1.77 6.71
CA THR A 162 -16.38 0.52 6.96
C THR A 162 -17.02 -0.02 5.69
N ARG A 163 -17.65 0.85 4.90
CA ARG A 163 -18.32 0.47 3.66
C ARG A 163 -17.31 0.02 2.61
N ASP A 164 -16.25 0.78 2.42
CA ASP A 164 -15.25 0.53 1.38
C ASP A 164 -14.49 -0.78 1.69
N LEU A 165 -14.17 -1.05 2.96
CA LEU A 165 -13.59 -2.34 3.38
C LEU A 165 -14.54 -3.51 3.13
N ALA A 166 -15.82 -3.36 3.48
CA ALA A 166 -16.81 -4.40 3.21
C ALA A 166 -17.00 -4.67 1.71
N GLN A 167 -16.91 -3.62 0.87
CA GLN A 167 -16.96 -3.76 -0.58
C GLN A 167 -15.71 -4.45 -1.12
N TYR A 168 -14.52 -4.10 -0.61
CA TYR A 168 -13.26 -4.74 -0.96
C TYR A 168 -13.29 -6.24 -0.64
N ASP A 169 -13.68 -6.60 0.58
CA ASP A 169 -13.83 -8.00 1.00
C ASP A 169 -14.86 -8.76 0.14
N ALA A 170 -16.00 -8.13 -0.17
CA ALA A 170 -17.04 -8.72 -1.00
C ALA A 170 -16.56 -8.94 -2.44
N ALA A 171 -15.87 -7.97 -3.03
CA ALA A 171 -15.33 -8.06 -4.38
C ALA A 171 -14.30 -9.19 -4.48
N HIS A 172 -13.36 -9.28 -3.54
CA HIS A 172 -12.39 -10.37 -3.51
C HIS A 172 -13.04 -11.73 -3.29
N HIS A 173 -14.08 -11.81 -2.47
CA HIS A 173 -14.84 -13.04 -2.30
C HIS A 173 -15.55 -13.48 -3.59
N GLU A 174 -16.10 -12.54 -4.37
CA GLU A 174 -16.69 -12.82 -5.68
C GLU A 174 -15.64 -13.24 -6.72
N GLU A 175 -14.50 -12.57 -6.76
CA GLU A 175 -13.38 -12.93 -7.64
C GLU A 175 -12.90 -14.35 -7.36
N PHE A 176 -12.74 -14.69 -6.07
CA PHE A 176 -12.39 -16.04 -5.64
C PHE A 176 -13.42 -17.07 -6.11
N LYS A 177 -14.72 -16.78 -5.96
CA LYS A 177 -15.79 -17.65 -6.48
C LYS A 177 -15.70 -17.85 -7.99
N ARG A 178 -15.52 -16.77 -8.75
CA ARG A 178 -15.40 -16.82 -10.22
C ARG A 178 -14.19 -17.64 -10.65
N TYR A 179 -13.06 -17.45 -9.97
CA TYR A 179 -11.84 -18.20 -10.21
C TYR A 179 -12.03 -19.70 -9.94
N GLU A 180 -12.60 -20.07 -8.79
CA GLU A 180 -12.84 -21.48 -8.46
C GLU A 180 -13.87 -22.12 -9.41
N MET A 181 -14.92 -21.40 -9.83
CA MET A 181 -15.85 -21.87 -10.86
C MET A 181 -15.17 -22.10 -12.21
N LEU A 182 -14.31 -21.17 -12.66
CA LEU A 182 -13.60 -21.28 -13.93
C LEU A 182 -12.64 -22.49 -13.92
N LYS A 183 -11.86 -22.61 -12.84
CA LYS A 183 -10.93 -23.72 -12.62
C LYS A 183 -11.65 -25.07 -12.58
N GLU A 184 -12.83 -25.13 -11.96
CA GLU A 184 -13.65 -26.35 -11.96
C GLU A 184 -14.21 -26.67 -13.37
N HIS A 185 -14.68 -25.66 -14.10
CA HIS A 185 -15.15 -25.83 -15.48
C HIS A 185 -14.04 -26.34 -16.39
N GLU A 186 -12.85 -25.75 -16.34
CA GLU A 186 -11.68 -26.20 -17.08
C GLU A 186 -11.30 -27.65 -16.73
N ARG A 187 -11.32 -27.99 -15.44
CA ARG A 187 -11.10 -29.36 -14.97
C ARG A 187 -12.12 -30.34 -15.57
N ARG A 188 -13.41 -29.99 -15.57
CA ARG A 188 -14.47 -30.85 -16.15
C ARG A 188 -14.25 -31.04 -17.65
N ARG A 189 -13.96 -29.96 -18.39
CA ARG A 189 -13.64 -30.01 -19.82
C ARG A 189 -12.42 -30.88 -20.10
N TYR A 190 -11.38 -30.79 -19.28
CA TYR A 190 -10.20 -31.63 -19.38
C TYR A 190 -10.55 -33.12 -19.20
N LEU A 191 -11.32 -33.47 -18.17
CA LEU A 191 -11.75 -34.86 -17.94
C LEU A 191 -12.64 -35.39 -19.09
N GLU A 192 -13.56 -34.55 -19.60
CA GLU A 192 -14.39 -34.91 -20.76
C GLU A 192 -13.57 -35.22 -22.01
N SER A 193 -12.44 -34.54 -22.21
CA SER A 193 -11.56 -34.72 -23.37
C SER A 193 -10.73 -36.02 -23.35
N LEU A 194 -10.60 -36.66 -22.19
CA LEU A 194 -9.77 -37.87 -22.00
C LEU A 194 -10.56 -39.16 -22.27
N GLY A 195 -9.84 -40.27 -22.52
CA GLY A 195 -10.42 -41.62 -22.57
C GLY A 195 -10.73 -42.18 -21.16
N GLU A 196 -11.48 -43.30 -21.06
CA GLU A 196 -11.96 -43.84 -19.77
C GLU A 196 -10.84 -44.19 -18.77
N GLU A 197 -9.78 -44.85 -19.21
CA GLU A 197 -8.63 -45.21 -18.35
C GLU A 197 -7.86 -43.96 -17.88
N GLN A 198 -7.65 -42.99 -18.78
CA GLN A 198 -6.95 -41.75 -18.46
C GLN A 198 -7.77 -40.85 -17.51
N ARG A 199 -9.10 -40.84 -17.62
CA ARG A 199 -9.98 -40.15 -16.66
C ARG A 199 -9.85 -40.72 -15.26
N LYS A 200 -9.90 -42.05 -15.10
CA LYS A 200 -9.72 -42.70 -13.79
C LYS A 200 -8.37 -42.37 -13.16
N GLU A 201 -7.30 -42.35 -13.94
CA GLU A 201 -5.98 -42.00 -13.44
C GLU A 201 -5.91 -40.51 -13.01
N ALA A 202 -6.45 -39.61 -13.82
CA ALA A 202 -6.51 -38.17 -13.51
C ALA A 202 -7.34 -37.89 -12.25
N GLU A 203 -8.48 -38.55 -12.08
CA GLU A 203 -9.31 -38.44 -10.87
C GLU A 203 -8.60 -38.96 -9.63
N ARG A 204 -7.93 -40.13 -9.72
CA ARG A 204 -7.14 -40.67 -8.62
C ARG A 204 -6.02 -39.73 -8.19
N LYS A 205 -5.25 -39.17 -9.14
CA LYS A 205 -4.17 -38.22 -8.85
C LYS A 205 -4.70 -36.98 -8.13
N LEU A 206 -5.89 -36.51 -8.52
CA LEU A 206 -6.49 -35.32 -7.94
C LEU A 206 -7.05 -35.60 -6.53
N GLU A 207 -7.65 -36.76 -6.31
CA GLU A 207 -8.05 -37.21 -4.97
C GLU A 207 -6.83 -37.35 -4.04
N GLU A 208 -5.74 -37.91 -4.55
CA GLU A 208 -4.48 -38.04 -3.81
C GLU A 208 -3.88 -36.67 -3.46
N GLN A 209 -3.88 -35.71 -4.39
CA GLN A 209 -3.50 -34.33 -4.09
C GLN A 209 -4.40 -33.68 -3.02
N GLN A 210 -5.71 -33.89 -3.09
CA GLN A 210 -6.65 -33.38 -2.08
C GLN A 210 -6.40 -34.02 -0.72
N ARG A 211 -6.14 -35.33 -0.67
CA ARG A 211 -5.78 -36.03 0.58
C ARG A 211 -4.49 -35.46 1.15
N ARG A 212 -3.45 -35.29 0.32
CA ARG A 212 -2.19 -34.67 0.74
C ARG A 212 -2.38 -33.25 1.29
N HIS A 213 -3.23 -32.43 0.68
CA HIS A 213 -3.53 -31.10 1.22
C HIS A 213 -4.32 -31.13 2.55
N ARG A 214 -5.19 -32.13 2.75
CA ARG A 214 -5.95 -32.31 4.00
C ARG A 214 -5.10 -32.90 5.13
N GLU A 215 -4.18 -33.78 4.78
CA GLU A 215 -3.30 -34.50 5.71
C GLU A 215 -2.00 -33.72 5.99
N HIS A 216 -1.71 -32.65 5.23
CA HIS A 216 -0.54 -31.82 5.50
C HIS A 216 -0.67 -31.16 6.88
N PRO A 217 0.36 -31.25 7.74
CA PRO A 217 0.34 -30.57 9.04
C PRO A 217 0.15 -29.06 8.85
N LYS A 218 -0.55 -28.40 9.77
CA LYS A 218 -0.79 -26.96 9.68
C LYS A 218 0.55 -26.22 9.70
N VAL A 219 0.89 -25.56 8.59
CA VAL A 219 2.10 -24.74 8.50
C VAL A 219 1.88 -23.47 9.33
N ASN A 220 2.81 -23.18 10.23
CA ASN A 220 2.75 -21.99 11.07
C ASN A 220 2.98 -20.72 10.23
N VAL A 221 2.25 -19.65 10.53
CA VAL A 221 2.40 -18.37 9.83
C VAL A 221 3.76 -17.76 10.21
N PRO A 222 4.50 -17.16 9.26
CA PRO A 222 5.74 -16.46 9.57
C PRO A 222 5.56 -15.43 10.70
N GLY A 223 6.45 -15.45 11.70
CA GLY A 223 6.42 -14.61 12.89
C GLY A 223 5.42 -15.03 13.98
N SER A 224 4.64 -16.11 13.79
CA SER A 224 3.69 -16.57 14.80
C SER A 224 4.39 -17.18 16.01
N GLN A 225 3.76 -17.10 17.20
CA GLN A 225 4.29 -17.73 18.42
C GLN A 225 4.51 -19.24 18.24
N ALA A 226 3.69 -19.91 17.43
CA ALA A 226 3.84 -21.32 17.11
C ALA A 226 5.11 -21.59 16.29
N GLN A 227 5.41 -20.74 15.29
CA GLN A 227 6.66 -20.84 14.52
C GLN A 227 7.89 -20.54 15.39
N LEU A 228 7.80 -19.55 16.29
CA LEU A 228 8.92 -19.21 17.17
C LEU A 228 9.19 -20.32 18.20
N LYS A 229 8.15 -21.00 18.69
CA LYS A 229 8.29 -22.19 19.55
C LYS A 229 8.89 -23.39 18.83
N GLU A 230 8.49 -23.63 17.57
CA GLU A 230 9.06 -24.67 16.71
C GLU A 230 10.56 -24.43 16.48
N VAL A 231 10.96 -23.20 16.17
CA VAL A 231 12.38 -22.80 16.06
C VAL A 231 13.11 -22.99 17.39
N TRP A 232 12.51 -22.59 18.51
CA TRP A 232 13.09 -22.76 19.86
C TRP A 232 13.31 -24.23 20.24
N GLU A 233 12.42 -25.12 19.79
CA GLU A 233 12.53 -26.56 20.01
C GLU A 233 13.56 -27.20 19.07
N GLU A 234 13.55 -26.85 17.78
CA GLU A 234 14.37 -27.50 16.74
C GLU A 234 15.81 -26.97 16.65
N LEU A 235 16.03 -25.65 16.77
CA LEU A 235 17.36 -25.02 16.68
C LEU A 235 18.07 -24.96 18.04
N ASP A 236 17.37 -24.60 19.11
CA ASP A 236 17.96 -24.42 20.44
C ASP A 236 17.82 -25.68 21.34
N GLY A 237 16.95 -26.63 20.99
CA GLY A 237 16.75 -27.87 21.75
C GLY A 237 16.13 -27.65 23.14
N LEU A 238 15.44 -26.52 23.32
CA LEU A 238 14.89 -26.08 24.60
C LEU A 238 13.37 -26.37 24.68
N ASP A 239 12.86 -26.62 25.88
CA ASP A 239 11.45 -26.98 26.10
C ASP A 239 10.49 -25.89 25.58
N PRO A 240 9.56 -26.23 24.67
CA PRO A 240 8.55 -25.31 24.12
C PRO A 240 7.69 -24.63 25.19
N ASN A 241 7.47 -25.27 26.33
CA ASN A 241 6.65 -24.74 27.43
C ASN A 241 7.37 -23.64 28.22
N ARG A 242 8.69 -23.53 28.06
CA ARG A 242 9.50 -22.49 28.69
C ARG A 242 9.67 -21.26 27.81
N TYR A 243 9.15 -21.28 26.59
CA TYR A 243 9.13 -20.13 25.71
C TYR A 243 8.25 -19.02 26.31
N GLN A 244 8.89 -18.03 26.91
CA GLN A 244 8.25 -16.82 27.44
C GLN A 244 8.44 -15.70 26.41
N GLN A 245 7.32 -15.13 25.98
CA GLN A 245 7.28 -13.99 25.06
C GLN A 245 7.23 -12.69 25.85
#